data_AF-A0A935DQP4-F1
#
_entry.id   AF-A0A935DQP4-F1
#
_cell.length_a   1.000
_cell.length_b   1.000
_cell.length_c   1.000
_cell.angle_alpha   90.00
_cell.angle_beta   90.00
_cell.angle_gamma   90.00
#
_symmetry.space_group_name_H-M   'P 1'
#
loop_
_entity.id
_entity.type
_entity.pdbx_description
1 polymer ?
#
loop_
_entity_poly.entity_id
_entity_poly.type
_entity_poly.pdbx_seq_one_letter_code
_entity_poly.pdbx_strand_id
1 'polypeptide(L)'
;MFTRPFGYALLACLALLCVGRQARADTDAEKLAVATTMFDAWHDRDWDQVIDLFAADGVLHSMMLEPIVGQDMLRARIAKLGAGISRITLEIVNLGVINGLVYAERVDDFVYQGHHGRVPVVGVLRIENGKVQEWREYYDHAMLLREMGVAPALQTAPDSATATE
;
A
#
# COMPACT_ATOMS: atom_id res chain seq x y z
N MET A 1 21.58 49.99 55.20
CA MET A 1 22.03 50.22 53.81
C MET A 1 22.01 48.87 53.10
N PHE A 2 21.04 48.70 52.20
CA PHE A 2 20.79 47.62 51.22
C PHE A 2 21.45 46.23 51.36
N THR A 3 20.62 45.24 51.66
CA THR A 3 20.77 43.84 51.22
C THR A 3 19.69 43.55 50.16
N ARG A 4 20.10 43.02 49.01
CA ARG A 4 19.22 42.34 48.04
C ARG A 4 19.95 41.12 47.49
N PRO A 5 19.27 39.97 47.45
CA PRO A 5 19.35 39.12 46.27
C PRO A 5 17.93 38.91 45.72
N PHE A 6 17.70 39.36 44.49
CA PHE A 6 16.51 39.03 43.72
C PHE A 6 16.95 38.27 42.48
N GLY A 7 16.31 37.12 42.25
CA GLY A 7 15.93 36.72 40.91
C GLY A 7 16.76 35.60 40.26
N TYR A 8 16.56 34.35 40.67
CA TYR A 8 16.80 33.18 39.82
C TYR A 8 15.86 31.99 40.13
N ALA A 9 14.64 32.23 40.62
CA ALA A 9 13.74 31.14 41.02
C ALA A 9 12.57 30.85 40.07
N LEU A 10 12.41 31.57 38.95
CA LEU A 10 11.18 31.51 38.15
C LEU A 10 11.37 31.24 36.65
N LEU A 11 12.40 30.49 36.26
CA LEU A 11 12.59 30.10 34.85
C LEU A 11 12.77 28.60 34.60
N ALA A 12 12.64 27.75 35.62
CA ALA A 12 12.81 26.30 35.47
C ALA A 12 11.49 25.51 35.28
N CYS A 13 10.31 26.15 35.33
CA CYS A 13 9.02 25.45 35.28
C CYS A 13 8.32 25.44 33.92
N LEU A 14 8.91 25.98 32.85
CA LEU A 14 8.27 26.07 31.53
C LEU A 14 8.91 25.19 30.45
N ALA A 15 9.55 24.08 30.83
CA ALA A 15 10.20 23.15 29.89
C ALA A 15 9.60 21.72 29.94
N LEU A 16 8.36 21.55 30.44
CA LEU A 16 7.77 20.22 30.67
C LEU A 16 6.46 19.91 29.92
N LEU A 17 6.09 20.67 28.89
CA LEU A 17 4.78 20.47 28.21
C LEU A 17 4.83 20.21 26.71
N CYS A 18 5.98 19.82 26.14
CA CYS A 18 6.06 19.38 24.74
C CYS A 18 6.77 18.03 24.59
N VAL A 19 6.58 17.09 25.52
CA VAL A 19 6.74 15.68 25.15
C VAL A 19 5.50 15.35 24.32
N GLY A 20 5.58 15.64 23.02
CA GLY A 20 4.63 15.11 22.05
C GLY A 20 4.49 13.62 22.34
N ARG A 21 3.26 13.14 22.46
CA ARG A 21 2.96 11.73 22.68
C ARG A 21 3.74 10.96 21.62
N GLN A 22 4.84 10.32 22.00
CA GLN A 22 5.63 9.54 21.07
C GLN A 22 4.67 8.48 20.53
N ALA A 23 4.31 8.55 19.26
CA ALA A 23 3.40 7.59 18.66
C ALA A 23 4.06 6.22 18.86
N ARG A 24 3.36 5.34 19.60
CA ARG A 24 3.83 3.97 19.83
C ARG A 24 3.85 3.29 18.45
N ALA A 25 4.93 2.58 18.15
CA ALA A 25 4.97 1.73 16.96
C ALA A 25 3.90 0.64 17.04
N ASP A 26 3.21 0.40 15.92
CA ASP A 26 2.22 -0.67 15.80
C ASP A 26 2.88 -2.03 16.09
N THR A 27 2.18 -2.85 16.86
CA THR A 27 2.53 -4.26 17.08
C THR A 27 2.30 -5.07 15.80
N ASP A 28 2.94 -6.23 15.73
CA ASP A 28 2.74 -7.15 14.59
C ASP A 28 1.26 -7.57 14.45
N ALA A 29 0.55 -7.75 15.56
CA ALA A 29 -0.88 -8.06 15.56
C ALA A 29 -1.73 -6.92 14.97
N GLU A 30 -1.42 -5.66 15.31
CA GLU A 30 -2.11 -4.48 14.77
C GLU A 30 -1.85 -4.33 13.26
N LYS A 31 -0.62 -4.59 12.81
CA LYS A 31 -0.27 -4.58 11.37
C LYS A 31 -0.99 -5.68 10.60
N LEU A 32 -1.04 -6.89 11.16
CA LEU A 32 -1.79 -8.01 10.57
C LEU A 32 -3.29 -7.71 10.50
N ALA A 33 -3.85 -7.06 11.51
CA ALA A 33 -5.24 -6.63 11.50
C ALA A 33 -5.51 -5.63 10.37
N VAL A 34 -4.65 -4.61 10.19
CA VAL A 34 -4.78 -3.65 9.07
C VAL A 34 -4.69 -4.36 7.72
N ALA A 35 -3.74 -5.29 7.53
CA ALA A 35 -3.61 -6.04 6.29
C ALA A 35 -4.84 -6.95 6.04
N THR A 36 -5.38 -7.58 7.07
CA THR A 36 -6.60 -8.40 6.96
C THR A 36 -7.80 -7.55 6.55
N THR A 37 -8.01 -6.41 7.21
CA THR A 37 -9.07 -5.46 6.83
C THR A 37 -8.91 -4.97 5.40
N MET A 38 -7.67 -4.76 4.94
CA MET A 38 -7.40 -4.43 3.53
C MET A 38 -7.88 -5.55 2.60
N PHE A 39 -7.57 -6.81 2.90
CA PHE A 39 -7.98 -7.95 2.06
C PHE A 39 -9.50 -8.14 2.04
N ASP A 40 -10.16 -7.95 3.18
CA ASP A 40 -11.62 -7.97 3.30
C ASP A 40 -12.24 -6.84 2.47
N ALA A 41 -11.70 -5.61 2.53
CA ALA A 41 -12.16 -4.50 1.71
C ALA A 41 -12.02 -4.77 0.21
N TRP A 42 -10.95 -5.44 -0.23
CA TRP A 42 -10.81 -5.91 -1.61
C TRP A 42 -11.89 -6.94 -1.96
N HIS A 43 -12.14 -7.93 -1.09
CA HIS A 43 -13.17 -8.94 -1.29
C HIS A 43 -14.57 -8.33 -1.45
N ASP A 44 -14.92 -7.40 -0.55
CA ASP A 44 -16.20 -6.69 -0.56
C ASP A 44 -16.30 -5.64 -1.66
N ARG A 45 -15.16 -5.33 -2.30
CA ARG A 45 -15.00 -4.24 -3.29
C ARG A 45 -15.36 -2.88 -2.71
N ASP A 46 -15.09 -2.68 -1.43
CA ASP A 46 -15.15 -1.38 -0.75
C ASP A 46 -13.91 -0.57 -1.13
N TRP A 47 -13.95 0.04 -2.31
CA TRP A 47 -12.84 0.80 -2.87
C TRP A 47 -12.49 2.03 -2.03
N ASP A 48 -13.48 2.63 -1.37
CA ASP A 48 -13.24 3.77 -0.48
C ASP A 48 -12.45 3.32 0.75
N GLN A 49 -12.83 2.20 1.38
CA GLN A 49 -12.07 1.64 2.48
C GLN A 49 -10.65 1.22 2.08
N VAL A 50 -10.48 0.62 0.90
CA VAL A 50 -9.15 0.28 0.37
C VAL A 50 -8.26 1.53 0.32
N ILE A 51 -8.77 2.64 -0.25
CA ILE A 51 -8.00 3.89 -0.36
C ILE A 51 -7.76 4.49 1.02
N ASP A 52 -8.76 4.50 1.89
CA ASP A 52 -8.68 5.08 3.22
C ASP A 52 -7.68 4.35 4.11
N LEU A 53 -7.44 3.05 3.91
CA LEU A 53 -6.43 2.29 4.64
C LEU A 53 -4.99 2.68 4.27
N PHE A 54 -4.76 3.32 3.12
CA PHE A 54 -3.46 3.93 2.82
C PHE A 54 -3.26 5.23 3.59
N ALA A 55 -2.00 5.55 3.89
CA ALA A 55 -1.62 6.90 4.31
C ALA A 55 -1.92 7.91 3.19
N ALA A 56 -1.99 9.20 3.52
CA ALA A 56 -2.31 10.25 2.55
C ALA A 56 -1.35 10.26 1.34
N ASP A 57 -0.06 10.01 1.60
CA ASP A 57 1.05 9.86 0.64
C ASP A 57 1.46 8.38 0.44
N GLY A 58 0.59 7.44 0.82
CA GLY A 58 0.86 6.01 0.73
C GLY A 58 1.13 5.56 -0.71
N VAL A 59 1.99 4.55 -0.86
CA VAL A 59 2.45 4.08 -2.18
C VAL A 59 1.96 2.67 -2.47
N LEU A 60 1.37 2.45 -3.64
CA LEU A 60 1.18 1.12 -4.22
C LEU A 60 2.19 0.94 -5.35
N HIS A 61 3.04 -0.07 -5.24
CA HIS A 61 4.09 -0.33 -6.21
C HIS A 61 4.03 -1.78 -6.66
N SER A 62 3.28 -2.03 -7.73
CA SER A 62 3.43 -3.25 -8.51
C SER A 62 4.79 -3.19 -9.19
N MET A 63 5.75 -4.02 -8.75
CA MET A 63 7.19 -3.84 -9.04
C MET A 63 7.58 -3.94 -10.52
N MET A 64 6.63 -4.30 -11.39
CA MET A 64 6.79 -4.36 -12.84
C MET A 64 6.34 -3.06 -13.55
N LEU A 65 5.85 -2.08 -12.80
CA LEU A 65 5.27 -0.82 -13.27
C LEU A 65 5.78 0.35 -12.42
N GLU A 66 5.53 1.58 -12.87
CA GLU A 66 5.79 2.77 -12.07
C GLU A 66 4.89 2.81 -10.81
N PRO A 67 5.40 3.30 -9.67
CA PRO A 67 4.64 3.39 -8.43
C PRO A 67 3.50 4.41 -8.52
N ILE A 68 2.42 4.13 -7.80
CA ILE A 68 1.26 5.00 -7.63
C ILE A 68 1.35 5.62 -6.25
N VAL A 69 1.42 6.95 -6.18
CA VAL A 69 1.70 7.69 -4.95
C VAL A 69 0.49 8.54 -4.56
N GLY A 70 0.03 8.36 -3.32
CA GLY A 70 -1.03 9.15 -2.71
C GLY A 70 -2.45 8.70 -3.05
N GLN A 71 -3.37 9.01 -2.14
CA GLN A 71 -4.75 8.55 -2.21
C GLN A 71 -5.49 9.00 -3.48
N ASP A 72 -5.21 10.19 -4.01
CA ASP A 72 -5.87 10.68 -5.23
C ASP A 72 -5.52 9.84 -6.47
N MET A 73 -4.24 9.48 -6.62
CA MET A 73 -3.79 8.63 -7.72
C MET A 73 -4.29 7.19 -7.54
N LEU A 74 -4.29 6.68 -6.31
CA LEU A 74 -4.86 5.36 -5.96
C LEU A 74 -6.35 5.31 -6.31
N ARG A 75 -7.11 6.34 -5.94
CA ARG A 75 -8.54 6.46 -6.27
C ARG A 75 -8.80 6.40 -7.76
N ALA A 76 -8.03 7.17 -8.55
CA ALA A 76 -8.14 7.14 -10.00
C ALA A 76 -7.78 5.77 -10.59
N ARG A 77 -6.77 5.08 -10.04
CA ARG A 77 -6.37 3.74 -10.48
C ARG A 77 -7.43 2.70 -10.16
N ILE A 78 -7.90 2.66 -8.91
CA ILE A 78 -8.86 1.68 -8.42
C ILE A 78 -10.21 1.89 -9.12
N ALA A 79 -10.66 3.12 -9.36
CA ALA A 79 -11.88 3.37 -10.12
C ALA A 79 -11.82 2.76 -11.53
N LYS A 80 -10.69 2.92 -12.24
CA LYS A 80 -10.49 2.33 -13.58
C LYS A 80 -10.47 0.80 -13.55
N LEU A 81 -9.77 0.21 -12.58
CA LEU A 81 -9.67 -1.23 -12.43
C LEU A 81 -11.01 -1.84 -11.99
N GLY A 82 -11.61 -1.28 -10.94
CA GLY A 82 -12.85 -1.71 -10.31
C GLY A 82 -14.05 -1.67 -11.26
N ALA A 83 -14.07 -0.75 -12.23
CA ALA A 83 -15.11 -0.73 -13.28
C ALA A 83 -15.20 -2.03 -14.09
N GLY A 84 -14.09 -2.76 -14.22
CA GLY A 84 -14.06 -4.07 -14.88
C GLY A 84 -14.20 -5.26 -13.93
N ILE A 85 -14.03 -5.09 -12.62
CA ILE A 85 -14.03 -6.19 -11.65
C ILE A 85 -15.46 -6.47 -11.14
N SER A 86 -15.98 -7.63 -11.47
CA SER A 86 -17.25 -8.13 -10.92
C SER A 86 -17.06 -8.95 -9.65
N ARG A 87 -15.90 -9.58 -9.47
CA ARG A 87 -15.47 -10.30 -8.27
C ARG A 87 -13.96 -10.23 -8.15
N ILE A 88 -13.44 -10.09 -6.95
CA ILE A 88 -12.03 -10.30 -6.64
C ILE A 88 -11.90 -10.88 -5.23
N THR A 89 -10.95 -11.76 -5.02
CA THR A 89 -10.63 -12.32 -3.71
C THR A 89 -9.13 -12.53 -3.66
N LEU A 90 -8.50 -11.96 -2.64
CA LEU A 90 -7.09 -12.14 -2.37
C LEU A 90 -6.95 -13.39 -1.49
N GLU A 91 -6.81 -14.57 -2.10
CA GLU A 91 -6.77 -15.86 -1.39
C GLU A 91 -5.43 -16.01 -0.66
N ILE A 92 -5.40 -15.62 0.61
CA ILE A 92 -4.18 -15.64 1.43
C ILE A 92 -3.74 -17.07 1.71
N VAL A 93 -2.53 -17.42 1.28
CA VAL A 93 -1.88 -18.72 1.52
C VAL A 93 -0.99 -18.65 2.75
N ASN A 94 -0.13 -17.63 2.82
CA ASN A 94 0.71 -17.37 3.99
C ASN A 94 0.65 -15.88 4.35
N LEU A 95 0.55 -15.59 5.64
CA LEU A 95 0.56 -14.24 6.19
C LEU A 95 1.47 -14.19 7.41
N GLY A 96 2.36 -13.21 7.46
CA GLY A 96 3.26 -13.07 8.61
C GLY A 96 3.95 -11.71 8.65
N VAL A 97 4.62 -11.44 9.77
CA VAL A 97 5.43 -10.24 9.95
C VAL A 97 6.90 -10.62 10.04
N ILE A 98 7.74 -9.97 9.24
CA ILE A 98 9.19 -10.14 9.28
C ILE A 98 9.81 -8.75 9.34
N ASN A 99 10.63 -8.49 10.37
CA ASN A 99 11.28 -7.20 10.59
C ASN A 99 10.31 -6.00 10.52
N GLY A 100 9.09 -6.19 11.04
CA GLY A 100 8.06 -5.15 11.09
C GLY A 100 7.29 -4.90 9.79
N LEU A 101 7.53 -5.67 8.72
CA LEU A 101 6.77 -5.64 7.47
C LEU A 101 5.81 -6.84 7.39
N VAL A 102 4.60 -6.62 6.89
CA VAL A 102 3.66 -7.72 6.63
C VAL A 102 3.97 -8.33 5.27
N TYR A 103 4.05 -9.65 5.21
CA TYR A 103 4.22 -10.43 3.99
C TYR A 103 2.96 -11.26 3.78
N ALA A 104 2.40 -11.17 2.58
CA ALA A 104 1.22 -11.92 2.16
C ALA A 104 1.53 -12.67 0.86
N GLU A 105 1.75 -13.98 0.95
CA GLU A 105 1.71 -14.87 -0.21
C GLU A 105 0.26 -15.27 -0.46
N ARG A 106 -0.21 -15.09 -1.69
CA ARG A 106 -1.62 -15.26 -2.02
C ARG A 106 -1.84 -15.62 -3.47
N VAL A 107 -3.08 -16.00 -3.79
CA VAL A 107 -3.58 -16.09 -5.15
C VAL A 107 -4.70 -15.07 -5.33
N ASP A 108 -4.54 -14.16 -6.26
CA ASP A 108 -5.59 -13.20 -6.61
C ASP A 108 -6.54 -13.88 -7.60
N ASP A 109 -7.74 -14.21 -7.14
CA ASP A 109 -8.80 -14.81 -7.95
C ASP A 109 -9.87 -13.77 -8.25
N PHE A 110 -10.09 -13.49 -9.53
CA PHE A 110 -10.97 -12.41 -9.95
C PHE A 110 -11.79 -12.76 -11.20
N VAL A 111 -12.86 -12.00 -11.41
CA VAL A 111 -13.62 -11.97 -12.66
C VAL A 111 -13.59 -10.55 -13.20
N TYR A 112 -12.81 -10.35 -14.27
CA TYR A 112 -12.62 -9.08 -14.95
C TYR A 112 -13.32 -9.09 -16.31
N GLN A 113 -14.27 -8.18 -16.54
CA GLN A 113 -15.06 -8.08 -17.77
C GLN A 113 -15.68 -9.43 -18.21
N GLY A 114 -16.10 -10.26 -17.25
CA GLY A 114 -16.68 -11.58 -17.49
C GLY A 114 -15.66 -12.72 -17.66
N HIS A 115 -14.36 -12.41 -17.66
CA HIS A 115 -13.28 -13.39 -17.76
C HIS A 115 -12.77 -13.73 -16.36
N HIS A 116 -12.80 -15.01 -16.00
CA HIS A 116 -12.22 -15.52 -14.76
C HIS A 116 -10.71 -15.72 -14.93
N GLY A 117 -9.94 -15.29 -13.93
CA GLY A 117 -8.49 -15.39 -13.93
C GLY A 117 -7.93 -15.58 -12.52
N ARG A 118 -6.75 -16.19 -12.44
CA ARG A 118 -6.03 -16.42 -11.17
C ARG A 118 -4.55 -16.13 -11.31
N VAL A 119 -3.99 -15.33 -10.39
CA VAL A 119 -2.58 -14.93 -10.43
C VAL A 119 -1.91 -15.12 -9.07
N PRO A 120 -0.78 -15.84 -8.97
CA PRO A 120 -0.01 -15.88 -7.73
C PRO A 120 0.69 -14.54 -7.49
N VAL A 121 0.58 -14.01 -6.26
CA VAL A 121 1.14 -12.72 -5.88
C VAL A 121 1.81 -12.82 -4.51
N VAL A 122 2.93 -12.12 -4.34
CA VAL A 122 3.47 -11.80 -3.03
C VAL A 122 3.35 -10.29 -2.79
N GLY A 123 2.63 -9.91 -1.75
CA GLY A 123 2.52 -8.54 -1.25
C GLY A 123 3.42 -8.32 -0.05
N VAL A 124 4.11 -7.18 -0.01
CA VAL A 124 4.88 -6.72 1.16
C VAL A 124 4.41 -5.34 1.58
N LEU A 125 3.88 -5.22 2.78
CA LEU A 125 3.27 -4.00 3.30
C LEU A 125 4.10 -3.42 4.44
N ARG A 126 4.41 -2.13 4.33
CA ARG A 126 4.86 -1.30 5.44
C ARG A 126 3.65 -0.58 6.03
N ILE A 127 3.33 -0.93 7.27
CA ILE A 127 2.18 -0.36 8.01
C ILE A 127 2.70 0.37 9.23
N GLU A 128 2.30 1.62 9.36
CA GLU A 128 2.66 2.51 10.46
C GLU A 128 1.48 3.41 10.81
N ASN A 129 1.24 3.61 12.10
CA ASN A 129 0.12 4.37 12.65
C ASN A 129 -1.23 3.88 12.11
N GLY A 130 -1.38 2.56 11.97
CA GLY A 130 -2.60 1.93 11.47
C GLY A 130 -2.91 2.20 9.99
N LYS A 131 -1.93 2.67 9.21
CA LYS A 131 -2.07 2.98 7.77
C LYS A 131 -1.00 2.29 6.94
N VAL A 132 -1.37 1.86 5.74
CA VAL A 132 -0.44 1.35 4.74
C VAL A 132 0.35 2.52 4.17
N GLN A 133 1.64 2.56 4.51
CA GLN A 133 2.58 3.56 4.00
C GLN A 133 3.10 3.17 2.63
N GLU A 134 3.29 1.87 2.41
CA GLU A 134 3.76 1.32 1.15
C GLU A 134 3.29 -0.14 1.03
N TRP A 135 2.78 -0.49 -0.14
CA TRP A 135 2.45 -1.85 -0.52
C TRP A 135 3.17 -2.18 -1.83
N ARG A 136 4.17 -3.06 -1.73
CA ARG A 136 4.88 -3.60 -2.91
C ARG A 136 4.26 -4.92 -3.33
N GLU A 137 4.07 -5.10 -4.63
CA GLU A 137 3.51 -6.33 -5.19
C GLU A 137 4.45 -6.96 -6.21
N TYR A 138 4.67 -8.26 -6.06
CA TYR A 138 5.51 -9.08 -6.94
C TYR A 138 4.65 -10.16 -7.58
N TYR A 139 4.54 -10.12 -8.91
CA TYR A 139 3.80 -11.07 -9.73
C TYR A 139 4.27 -10.99 -11.20
N ASP A 140 3.86 -11.96 -12.02
CA ASP A 140 4.11 -11.92 -13.46
C ASP A 140 3.05 -11.05 -14.16
N HIS A 141 3.44 -9.88 -14.66
CA HIS A 141 2.52 -8.94 -15.30
C HIS A 141 1.93 -9.47 -16.60
N ALA A 142 2.68 -10.25 -17.38
CA ALA A 142 2.16 -10.84 -18.60
C ALA A 142 1.09 -11.89 -18.30
N MET A 143 1.26 -12.67 -17.23
CA MET A 143 0.25 -13.59 -16.71
C MET A 143 -0.99 -12.85 -16.28
N LEU A 144 -0.86 -11.77 -15.49
CA LEU A 144 -2.00 -10.96 -15.09
C LEU A 144 -2.83 -10.50 -16.29
N LEU A 145 -2.19 -9.95 -17.33
CA LEU A 145 -2.91 -9.49 -18.52
C LEU A 145 -3.65 -10.63 -19.24
N ARG A 146 -3.00 -11.80 -19.39
CA ARG A 146 -3.64 -12.99 -19.99
C ARG A 146 -4.85 -13.45 -19.16
N GLU A 147 -4.70 -13.53 -17.85
CA GLU A 147 -5.75 -13.97 -16.92
C GLU A 147 -6.90 -12.95 -16.82
N MET A 148 -6.63 -11.66 -17.05
CA MET A 148 -7.66 -10.63 -17.23
C MET A 148 -8.39 -10.71 -18.58
N GLY A 149 -7.96 -11.58 -19.51
CA GLY A 149 -8.48 -11.61 -20.88
C GLY A 149 -8.11 -10.38 -21.70
N VAL A 150 -7.15 -9.58 -21.25
CA VAL A 150 -6.64 -8.44 -21.99
C VAL A 150 -5.58 -8.97 -22.94
N ALA A 151 -5.86 -8.91 -24.25
CA ALA A 151 -4.87 -9.28 -25.25
C ALA A 151 -3.56 -8.51 -24.96
N PRO A 152 -2.39 -9.16 -24.99
CA PRO A 152 -1.13 -8.43 -24.93
C PRO A 152 -1.20 -7.36 -26.03
N ALA A 153 -1.05 -6.09 -25.67
CA ALA A 153 -0.66 -5.13 -26.68
C ALA A 153 0.58 -5.74 -27.32
N LEU A 154 0.51 -6.07 -28.62
CA LEU A 154 1.67 -6.51 -29.38
C LEU A 154 2.78 -5.55 -29.00
N GLN A 155 3.76 -6.05 -28.26
CA GLN A 155 4.93 -5.28 -27.90
C GLN A 155 5.66 -5.12 -29.22
N THR A 156 5.30 -4.07 -29.97
CA THR A 156 6.04 -3.67 -31.15
C THR A 156 7.42 -3.33 -30.60
N ALA A 157 8.38 -4.21 -30.86
CA ALA A 157 9.77 -3.92 -30.63
C ALA A 157 10.07 -2.53 -31.20
N PRO A 158 10.92 -1.70 -30.54
CA PRO A 158 11.39 -0.49 -31.18
C PRO A 158 12.02 -0.89 -32.51
N ASP A 159 11.59 -0.24 -33.60
CA ASP A 159 12.12 -0.47 -34.94
C ASP A 159 13.65 -0.47 -34.89
N SER A 160 14.25 -1.65 -35.00
CA SER A 160 15.66 -1.79 -35.31
C SER A 160 15.85 -1.49 -36.80
N ALA A 161 15.64 -0.24 -37.17
CA ALA A 161 15.82 0.25 -38.52
C ALA A 161 16.17 1.75 -38.50
N THR A 162 17.41 2.05 -38.13
CA THR A 162 18.29 3.01 -38.84
C THR A 162 19.65 3.05 -38.13
N ALA A 163 20.46 2.03 -38.38
CA ALA A 163 21.90 2.19 -38.39
C ALA A 163 22.35 1.82 -39.81
N THR A 164 22.34 2.81 -40.68
CA THR A 164 23.05 2.78 -41.96
C THR A 164 24.22 3.74 -41.79
N GLU A 165 25.42 3.18 -41.93
CA GLU A 165 26.75 3.77 -42.21
C GLU A 165 27.04 5.23 -41.80
#